data_AF-A0A8T5AMT3-F1
#
_entry.id   AF-A0A8T5AMT3-F1
#
_cell.length_a   1.000
_cell.length_b   1.000
_cell.length_c   1.000
_cell.angle_alpha   90.00
_cell.angle_beta   90.00
_cell.angle_gamma   90.00
#
_symmetry.space_group_name_H-M   'P 1'
#
loop_
_entity.id
_entity.type
_entity.pdbx_description
1 polymer ?
#
loop_
_entity_poly.entity_id
_entity_poly.type
_entity_poly.pdbx_seq_one_letter_code
_entity_poly.pdbx_strand_id
1 'polypeptide(L)'
;MTSAPAPASSETIGSENLTPKPKETVLRILESVLPEIGMLTFQSAGTASRTNTPEGSFKPEPAKFYISRIAGSFTGTIQLQGGITLQMIPEAINLGAEFLVCGTQLFHNPNKLTPTKIIDLILIEAYKQLTKTAAPTSAMISQKGTSTKNNPINFDNTRLGN
;
A
#
# COMPACT_ATOMS: atom_id res chain seq x y z
N MET A 1 9.06 -45.59 9.99
CA MET A 1 9.79 -44.37 9.61
C MET A 1 8.87 -43.55 8.71
N THR A 2 8.20 -42.55 9.25
CA THR A 2 7.28 -41.66 8.51
C THR A 2 8.09 -40.56 7.85
N SER A 3 8.22 -40.58 6.53
CA SER A 3 8.82 -39.49 5.76
C SER A 3 7.92 -38.25 5.89
N ALA A 4 8.49 -37.15 6.38
CA ALA A 4 7.83 -35.84 6.33
C ALA A 4 7.52 -35.48 4.87
N PRO A 5 6.37 -34.83 4.58
CA PRO A 5 6.09 -34.36 3.23
C PRO A 5 7.11 -33.27 2.87
N ALA A 6 7.73 -33.40 1.70
CA ALA A 6 8.58 -32.36 1.15
C ALA A 6 7.77 -31.05 1.05
N PRO A 7 8.31 -29.89 1.47
CA PRO A 7 7.62 -28.63 1.25
C PRO A 7 7.44 -28.46 -0.25
N ALA A 8 6.21 -28.17 -0.68
CA ALA A 8 5.90 -27.83 -2.06
C ALA A 8 6.60 -26.50 -2.40
N SER A 9 7.86 -26.58 -2.84
CA SER A 9 8.57 -25.46 -3.43
C SER A 9 8.06 -25.32 -4.86
N SER A 10 7.19 -24.34 -5.10
CA SER A 10 7.00 -23.80 -6.44
C SER A 10 8.34 -23.14 -6.85
N GLU A 11 9.19 -23.90 -7.54
CA GLU A 11 10.44 -23.42 -8.11
C GLU A 11 10.13 -22.54 -9.33
N THR A 12 10.14 -21.23 -9.15
CA THR A 12 10.08 -20.29 -10.28
C THR A 12 11.50 -20.07 -10.83
N ILE A 13 12.09 -21.11 -11.42
CA ILE A 13 13.35 -21.01 -12.19
C ILE A 13 13.00 -20.72 -13.66
N GLY A 14 13.64 -19.71 -14.28
CA GLY A 14 13.61 -19.53 -15.74
C GLY A 14 12.71 -18.43 -16.32
N SER A 15 12.23 -17.46 -15.51
CA SER A 15 11.42 -16.36 -16.04
C SER A 15 12.19 -15.40 -16.97
N GLU A 16 13.52 -15.38 -16.86
CA GLU A 16 14.42 -14.56 -17.68
C GLU A 16 14.39 -14.88 -19.17
N ASN A 17 13.94 -16.09 -19.54
CA ASN A 17 13.86 -16.55 -20.94
C ASN A 17 12.42 -16.64 -21.47
N LEU A 18 11.42 -16.27 -20.66
CA LEU A 18 10.02 -16.28 -21.08
C LEU A 18 9.60 -14.89 -21.56
N THR A 19 9.08 -14.80 -22.78
CA THR A 19 8.45 -13.57 -23.25
C THR A 19 7.20 -13.31 -22.41
N PRO A 20 7.09 -12.15 -21.72
CA PRO A 20 5.91 -11.84 -20.95
C PRO A 20 4.67 -11.86 -21.85
N LYS A 21 3.59 -12.49 -21.40
CA LYS A 21 2.30 -12.40 -22.09
C LYS A 21 1.85 -10.93 -22.13
N PRO A 22 1.14 -10.48 -23.19
CA PRO A 22 0.51 -9.16 -23.20
C PRO A 22 -0.38 -8.95 -21.98
N LYS A 23 -0.38 -7.75 -21.40
CA LYS A 23 -1.06 -7.44 -20.13
C LYS A 23 -2.56 -7.75 -20.20
N GLU A 24 -3.18 -7.51 -21.33
CA GLU A 24 -4.60 -7.76 -21.60
C GLU A 24 -4.92 -9.26 -21.60
N THR A 25 -3.97 -10.10 -22.03
CA THR A 25 -4.14 -11.56 -21.98
C THR A 25 -4.06 -12.06 -20.56
N VAL A 26 -3.14 -11.53 -19.76
CA VAL A 26 -3.04 -11.84 -18.32
C VAL A 26 -4.32 -11.40 -17.60
N LEU A 27 -4.82 -10.19 -17.89
CA LEU A 27 -6.04 -9.68 -17.30
C LEU A 27 -7.25 -10.58 -17.58
N ARG A 28 -7.45 -11.04 -18.83
CA ARG A 28 -8.55 -11.96 -19.15
C ARG A 28 -8.50 -13.28 -18.38
N ILE A 29 -7.29 -13.84 -18.22
CA ILE A 29 -7.08 -15.06 -17.43
C ILE A 29 -7.42 -14.77 -15.96
N LEU A 30 -6.92 -13.64 -15.44
CA LEU A 30 -7.17 -13.23 -14.06
C LEU A 30 -8.67 -13.05 -13.80
N GLU A 31 -9.38 -12.31 -14.66
CA GLU A 31 -10.81 -12.04 -14.53
C GLU A 31 -11.65 -13.32 -14.41
N SER A 32 -11.28 -14.39 -15.12
CA SER A 32 -12.00 -15.67 -15.02
C SER A 32 -11.87 -16.38 -13.67
N VAL A 33 -10.86 -16.06 -12.87
CA VAL A 33 -10.59 -16.72 -11.58
C VAL A 33 -10.78 -15.79 -10.38
N LEU A 34 -10.97 -14.48 -10.60
CA LEU A 34 -11.16 -13.50 -9.52
C LEU A 34 -12.28 -13.89 -8.52
N PRO A 35 -13.44 -14.42 -8.93
CA PRO A 35 -14.51 -14.78 -7.98
C PRO A 35 -14.13 -15.93 -7.03
N GLU A 36 -13.09 -16.70 -7.37
CA GLU A 36 -12.70 -17.93 -6.66
C GLU A 36 -11.50 -17.72 -5.73
N ILE A 37 -10.81 -16.57 -5.81
CA ILE A 37 -9.60 -16.31 -5.04
C ILE A 37 -9.82 -15.27 -3.94
N GLY A 38 -9.30 -15.53 -2.75
CA GLY A 38 -9.37 -14.60 -1.62
C GLY A 38 -8.21 -13.60 -1.55
N MET A 39 -7.12 -13.85 -2.28
CA MET A 39 -5.94 -13.00 -2.26
C MET A 39 -5.25 -12.96 -3.62
N LEU A 40 -4.96 -11.75 -4.10
CA LEU A 40 -4.20 -11.53 -5.32
C LEU A 40 -2.81 -10.98 -4.97
N THR A 41 -1.78 -11.70 -5.41
CA THR A 41 -0.39 -11.33 -5.15
C THR A 41 0.27 -10.76 -6.39
N PHE A 42 0.80 -9.54 -6.27
CA PHE A 42 1.68 -8.95 -7.28
C PHE A 42 3.12 -9.03 -6.81
N GLN A 43 3.97 -9.63 -7.65
CA GLN A 43 5.36 -9.87 -7.33
C GLN A 43 6.28 -9.34 -8.44
N SER A 44 7.32 -8.61 -8.05
CA SER A 44 8.39 -8.21 -8.98
C SER A 44 9.22 -9.44 -9.38
N ALA A 45 9.31 -9.74 -10.68
CA ALA A 45 9.96 -10.95 -11.18
C ALA A 45 11.44 -11.08 -10.76
N GLY A 46 12.19 -9.96 -10.74
CA GLY A 46 13.61 -9.92 -10.30
C GLY A 46 13.82 -10.21 -8.80
N THR A 47 12.73 -10.33 -8.05
CA THR A 47 12.72 -10.67 -6.62
C THR A 47 11.97 -11.96 -6.33
N ALA A 48 11.49 -12.64 -7.38
CA ALA A 48 10.74 -13.88 -7.29
C ALA A 48 11.60 -15.13 -7.30
N SER A 49 12.77 -15.04 -7.91
CA SER A 49 13.77 -16.08 -7.82
C SER A 49 14.59 -15.87 -6.54
N ARG A 50 15.08 -16.95 -5.95
CA ARG A 50 16.13 -16.93 -4.91
C ARG A 50 17.45 -16.47 -5.55
N THR A 51 17.46 -15.31 -6.17
CA THR A 51 18.66 -14.72 -6.73
C THR A 51 19.55 -14.31 -5.57
N ASN A 52 20.78 -14.84 -5.57
CA ASN A 52 21.85 -14.45 -4.63
C ASN A 52 22.23 -12.97 -4.79
N THR A 53 21.67 -12.30 -5.78
CA THR A 53 21.67 -10.86 -6.04
C THR A 53 20.23 -10.37 -6.01
N PRO A 54 19.75 -9.73 -4.91
CA PRO A 54 18.45 -9.07 -4.89
C PRO A 54 18.49 -7.84 -5.81
N GLU A 55 18.48 -8.06 -7.12
CA GLU A 55 18.43 -7.04 -8.15
C GLU A 55 16.97 -6.86 -8.55
N GLY A 56 16.28 -6.03 -7.78
CA GLY A 56 14.91 -5.68 -8.09
C GLY A 56 14.28 -4.84 -7.00
N SER A 57 13.79 -3.67 -7.38
CA SER A 57 12.78 -2.96 -6.63
C SER A 57 11.39 -3.41 -7.08
N PHE A 58 10.42 -3.31 -6.19
CA PHE A 58 9.03 -3.35 -6.61
C PHE A 58 8.78 -2.20 -7.60
N LYS A 59 8.20 -2.52 -8.76
CA LYS A 59 7.78 -1.53 -9.74
C LYS A 59 6.26 -1.41 -9.66
N PRO A 60 5.72 -0.26 -9.22
CA PRO A 60 4.28 -0.09 -8.99
C PRO A 60 3.48 -0.05 -10.29
N GLU A 61 4.05 0.47 -11.38
CA GLU A 61 3.30 0.72 -12.62
C GLU A 61 2.69 -0.53 -13.27
N PRO A 62 3.39 -1.67 -13.37
CA PRO A 62 2.77 -2.92 -13.80
C PRO A 62 1.59 -3.34 -12.92
N ALA A 63 1.72 -3.24 -11.60
CA ALA A 63 0.66 -3.64 -10.66
C ALA A 63 -0.56 -2.70 -10.76
N LYS A 64 -0.32 -1.39 -10.87
CA LYS A 64 -1.35 -0.35 -11.02
C LYS A 64 -2.28 -0.63 -12.21
N PHE A 65 -1.73 -1.10 -13.34
CA PHE A 65 -2.54 -1.46 -14.51
C PHE A 65 -3.60 -2.52 -14.15
N TYR A 66 -3.22 -3.59 -13.47
CA TYR A 66 -4.15 -4.66 -13.12
C TYR A 66 -5.08 -4.24 -11.99
N ILE A 67 -4.55 -3.65 -10.93
CA ILE A 67 -5.34 -3.29 -9.74
C ILE A 67 -6.45 -2.30 -10.11
N SER A 68 -6.14 -1.27 -10.91
CA SER A 68 -7.15 -0.29 -11.36
C SER A 68 -8.29 -0.91 -12.18
N ARG A 69 -8.05 -2.03 -12.86
CA ARG A 69 -9.06 -2.74 -13.66
C ARG A 69 -9.94 -3.67 -12.84
N ILE A 70 -9.41 -4.21 -11.75
CA ILE A 70 -10.13 -5.17 -10.91
C ILE A 70 -10.70 -4.54 -9.63
N ALA A 71 -10.32 -3.31 -9.29
CA ALA A 71 -10.71 -2.67 -8.02
C ALA A 71 -12.22 -2.61 -7.77
N GLY A 72 -13.05 -2.62 -8.83
CA GLY A 72 -14.51 -2.63 -8.71
C GLY A 72 -15.15 -4.01 -8.57
N SER A 73 -14.42 -5.09 -8.87
CA SER A 73 -14.94 -6.46 -8.92
C SER A 73 -14.24 -7.43 -7.97
N PHE A 74 -13.00 -7.15 -7.59
CA PHE A 74 -12.24 -7.94 -6.65
C PHE A 74 -12.43 -7.42 -5.23
N THR A 75 -12.99 -8.27 -4.36
CA THR A 75 -13.23 -7.97 -2.94
C THR A 75 -12.26 -8.70 -2.00
N GLY A 76 -11.35 -9.49 -2.56
CA GLY A 76 -10.31 -10.15 -1.81
C GLY A 76 -9.13 -9.22 -1.50
N THR A 77 -8.13 -9.78 -0.83
CA THR A 77 -6.96 -9.04 -0.35
C THR A 77 -5.93 -8.82 -1.43
N ILE A 78 -5.40 -7.60 -1.56
CA ILE A 78 -4.25 -7.33 -2.43
C ILE A 78 -2.95 -7.43 -1.63
N GLN A 79 -2.10 -8.37 -2.03
CA GLN A 79 -0.73 -8.51 -1.54
C GLN A 79 0.27 -7.93 -2.53
N LEU A 80 1.14 -7.02 -2.07
CA LEU A 80 2.31 -6.56 -2.85
C LEU A 80 3.59 -7.12 -2.26
N GLN A 81 4.41 -7.74 -3.11
CA GLN A 81 5.69 -8.30 -2.70
C GLN A 81 6.80 -8.08 -3.72
N GLY A 82 8.03 -8.21 -3.23
CA GLY A 82 9.21 -8.27 -4.08
C GLY A 82 9.96 -6.95 -4.16
N GLY A 83 10.91 -6.75 -3.26
CA GLY A 83 11.74 -5.54 -3.25
C GLY A 83 11.03 -4.29 -2.74
N ILE A 84 10.00 -4.45 -1.90
CA ILE A 84 9.31 -3.32 -1.25
C ILE A 84 10.26 -2.66 -0.26
N THR A 85 10.61 -1.40 -0.51
CA THR A 85 11.42 -0.57 0.39
C THR A 85 10.56 0.33 1.25
N LEU A 86 11.15 0.97 2.27
CA LEU A 86 10.45 1.95 3.12
C LEU A 86 9.77 3.06 2.29
N GLN A 87 10.44 3.56 1.25
CA GLN A 87 9.93 4.65 0.42
C GLN A 87 8.75 4.23 -0.46
N MET A 88 8.55 2.92 -0.68
CA MET A 88 7.48 2.38 -1.51
C MET A 88 6.20 2.10 -0.73
N ILE A 89 6.25 2.06 0.61
CA ILE A 89 5.09 1.78 1.46
C ILE A 89 3.92 2.73 1.16
N PRO A 90 4.11 4.05 1.06
CA PRO A 90 2.99 4.95 0.80
C PRO A 90 2.30 4.66 -0.53
N GLU A 91 3.07 4.39 -1.58
CA GLU A 91 2.55 4.07 -2.90
C GLU A 91 1.85 2.71 -2.93
N ALA A 92 2.42 1.71 -2.27
CA ALA A 92 1.83 0.38 -2.13
C ALA A 92 0.45 0.46 -1.45
N ILE A 93 0.33 1.23 -0.36
CA ILE A 93 -0.95 1.48 0.31
C ILE A 93 -1.93 2.23 -0.61
N ASN A 94 -1.48 3.24 -1.35
CA ASN A 94 -2.34 3.98 -2.29
C ASN A 94 -2.83 3.12 -3.47
N LEU A 95 -2.10 2.08 -3.83
CA LEU A 95 -2.54 1.08 -4.80
C LEU A 95 -3.62 0.15 -4.23
N GLY A 96 -3.96 0.24 -2.93
CA GLY A 96 -4.93 -0.62 -2.28
C GLY A 96 -4.33 -1.90 -1.71
N ALA A 97 -3.01 -1.96 -1.50
CA ALA A 97 -2.41 -3.10 -0.84
C ALA A 97 -2.85 -3.17 0.63
N GLU A 98 -3.40 -4.33 0.99
CA GLU A 98 -3.79 -4.65 2.37
C GLU A 98 -2.74 -5.53 3.05
N PHE A 99 -1.85 -6.15 2.27
CA PHE A 99 -0.76 -6.96 2.77
C PHE A 99 0.56 -6.66 2.04
N LEU A 100 1.64 -6.42 2.78
CA LEU A 100 2.96 -6.08 2.24
C LEU A 100 4.01 -7.10 2.68
N VAL A 101 4.83 -7.57 1.75
CA VAL A 101 5.97 -8.45 2.03
C VAL A 101 7.28 -7.68 1.83
N CYS A 102 7.94 -7.35 2.94
CA CYS A 102 9.10 -6.46 2.99
C CYS A 102 10.44 -7.18 3.24
N GLY A 103 10.61 -8.41 2.73
CA GLY A 103 11.80 -9.24 3.01
C GLY A 103 13.13 -8.56 2.64
N THR A 104 13.22 -7.93 1.46
CA THR A 104 14.43 -7.20 1.03
C THR A 104 14.77 -6.06 1.97
N GLN A 105 13.78 -5.27 2.39
CA GLN A 105 14.00 -4.17 3.33
C GLN A 105 14.41 -4.67 4.73
N LEU A 106 13.88 -5.81 5.18
CA LEU A 106 14.23 -6.37 6.49
C LEU A 106 15.67 -6.86 6.54
N PHE A 107 16.13 -7.58 5.50
CA PHE A 107 17.40 -8.31 5.55
C PHE A 107 18.53 -7.68 4.73
N HIS A 108 18.23 -6.80 3.77
CA HIS A 108 19.19 -6.23 2.84
C HIS A 108 19.09 -4.69 2.79
N ASN A 109 18.69 -4.03 3.88
CA ASN A 109 18.63 -2.57 3.90
C ASN A 109 20.03 -1.94 3.80
N PRO A 110 20.18 -0.84 3.03
CA PRO A 110 21.48 -0.21 2.80
C PRO A 110 22.12 0.36 4.07
N ASN A 111 21.30 0.68 5.07
CA ASN A 111 21.74 1.29 6.33
C ASN A 111 22.17 0.25 7.39
N LYS A 112 22.13 -1.06 7.06
CA LYS A 112 22.46 -2.19 7.97
C LYS A 112 21.78 -2.10 9.34
N LEU A 113 20.56 -1.55 9.38
CA LEU A 113 19.73 -1.51 10.57
C LEU A 113 19.26 -2.91 10.93
N THR A 114 19.04 -3.14 12.22
CA THR A 114 18.48 -4.39 12.72
C THR A 114 17.05 -4.59 12.21
N PRO A 115 16.58 -5.84 12.06
CA PRO A 115 15.21 -6.12 11.64
C PRO A 115 14.16 -5.40 12.49
N THR A 116 14.34 -5.35 13.81
CA THR A 116 13.43 -4.64 14.73
C THR A 116 13.30 -3.16 14.38
N LYS A 117 14.43 -2.46 14.17
CA LYS A 117 14.40 -1.04 13.77
C LYS A 117 13.72 -0.83 12.42
N ILE A 118 13.92 -1.75 11.47
CA ILE A 118 13.23 -1.69 10.19
C ILE A 118 11.73 -1.90 10.35
N ILE A 119 11.30 -2.85 11.18
CA ILE A 119 9.87 -3.08 11.48
C ILE A 119 9.24 -1.81 12.05
N ASP A 120 9.89 -1.15 13.02
CA ASP A 120 9.39 0.11 13.59
C ASP A 120 9.20 1.18 12.51
N LEU A 121 10.19 1.34 11.61
CA LEU A 121 10.10 2.30 10.50
C LEU A 121 8.99 1.95 9.51
N ILE A 122 8.79 0.67 9.20
CA ILE A 122 7.70 0.20 8.33
C ILE A 122 6.35 0.55 8.96
N LEU A 123 6.17 0.26 10.24
CA LEU A 123 4.93 0.52 10.96
C LEU A 123 4.62 2.02 11.04
N ILE A 124 5.63 2.85 11.31
CA ILE A 124 5.50 4.31 11.34
C ILE A 124 5.06 4.83 9.97
N GLU A 125 5.69 4.38 8.89
CA GLU A 125 5.39 4.86 7.55
C GLU A 125 3.99 4.42 7.09
N ALA A 126 3.62 3.18 7.38
CA ALA A 126 2.27 2.67 7.11
C ALA A 126 1.20 3.46 7.90
N TYR A 127 1.45 3.72 9.18
CA TYR A 127 0.53 4.50 10.02
C TYR A 127 0.32 5.91 9.49
N LYS A 128 1.41 6.61 9.13
CA LYS A 128 1.32 7.95 8.53
C LYS A 128 0.47 7.95 7.26
N GLN A 129 0.66 6.96 6.39
CA GLN A 129 -0.10 6.91 5.14
C GLN A 129 -1.58 6.59 5.38
N LEU A 130 -1.89 5.60 6.21
CA LEU A 130 -3.26 5.21 6.51
C LEU A 130 -4.05 6.35 7.19
N THR A 131 -3.41 7.11 8.08
CA THR A 131 -4.05 8.25 8.74
C THR A 131 -4.20 9.47 7.83
N LYS A 132 -3.31 9.65 6.85
CA LYS A 132 -3.46 10.67 5.80
C LYS A 132 -4.66 10.38 4.89
N THR A 133 -4.84 9.12 4.50
CA THR A 133 -5.96 8.69 3.66
C THR A 133 -7.31 8.73 4.40
N ALA A 134 -7.29 8.60 5.73
CA ALA A 134 -8.49 8.67 6.58
C ALA A 134 -8.92 10.09 6.99
N ALA A 135 -8.16 11.13 6.66
CA ALA A 135 -8.52 12.51 6.99
C ALA A 135 -9.74 12.96 6.15
N PRO A 136 -10.86 13.39 6.76
CA PRO A 136 -12.06 13.77 6.03
C PRO A 136 -11.89 15.13 5.33
N THR A 137 -12.47 15.22 4.14
CA THR A 137 -12.77 16.43 3.37
C THR A 137 -13.71 17.37 4.14
N SER A 138 -13.26 17.94 5.26
CA SER A 138 -13.94 19.03 5.97
C SER A 138 -13.40 20.37 5.51
N ALA A 139 -13.63 20.70 4.24
CA ALA A 139 -13.39 22.05 3.72
C ALA A 139 -14.36 22.39 2.57
N MET A 140 -15.66 22.16 2.78
CA MET A 140 -16.71 22.81 2.00
C MET A 140 -17.98 22.96 2.84
N ILE A 141 -17.96 23.89 3.80
CA ILE A 141 -19.18 24.64 4.14
C ILE A 141 -18.89 26.10 3.83
N SER A 142 -19.43 26.50 2.68
CA SER A 142 -19.58 27.85 2.18
C SER A 142 -20.24 28.76 3.24
N GLN A 143 -19.49 29.67 3.85
CA GLN A 143 -20.10 30.86 4.44
C GLN A 143 -20.51 31.81 3.31
N LYS A 144 -21.77 31.69 2.89
CA LYS A 144 -22.47 32.69 2.08
C LYS A 144 -23.63 33.22 2.91
N GLY A 145 -23.51 34.44 3.40
CA GLY A 145 -24.52 35.14 4.19
C GLY A 145 -23.94 36.44 4.75
N THR A 146 -23.79 37.47 3.92
CA THR A 146 -24.67 38.66 3.92
C THR A 146 -24.72 39.42 5.24
N SER A 147 -23.88 40.45 5.31
CA SER A 147 -24.12 41.78 5.88
C SER A 147 -25.55 42.07 6.39
N THR A 148 -25.66 42.35 7.68
CA THR A 148 -26.56 43.40 8.21
C THR A 148 -25.85 44.18 9.32
N LYS A 149 -26.00 45.51 9.24
CA LYS A 149 -25.46 46.55 10.12
C LYS A 149 -26.32 46.72 11.39
N ASN A 150 -25.75 47.47 12.35
CA ASN A 150 -26.34 48.14 13.54
C ASN A 150 -26.26 47.30 14.82
N ASN A 151 -25.81 47.77 15.99
CA ASN A 151 -25.31 49.07 16.49
C ASN A 151 -24.59 48.76 17.83
N PRO A 152 -23.70 49.63 18.37
CA PRO A 152 -22.94 49.33 19.58
C PRO A 152 -23.77 49.69 20.84
N ILE A 153 -23.78 48.82 21.84
CA ILE A 153 -24.20 49.21 23.19
C ILE A 153 -22.94 49.28 24.06
N ASN A 154 -22.52 50.51 24.28
CA ASN A 154 -21.61 50.94 25.32
C ASN A 154 -22.43 51.06 26.62
N PHE A 155 -22.03 50.36 27.67
CA PHE A 155 -22.38 50.75 29.03
C PHE A 155 -21.11 50.70 29.87
N ASP A 156 -20.59 51.90 30.08
CA ASP A 156 -19.55 52.19 31.02
C ASP A 156 -20.15 52.35 32.43
N ASN A 157 -19.30 52.07 33.41
CA ASN A 157 -19.31 52.55 34.79
C ASN A 157 -20.16 51.92 35.91
N THR A 158 -19.39 51.61 36.97
CA THR A 158 -19.61 51.81 38.41
C THR A 158 -20.19 50.68 39.29
N ARG A 159 -19.25 50.04 40.01
CA ARG A 159 -19.06 50.13 41.49
C ARG A 159 -19.91 49.20 42.40
N LEU A 160 -19.24 48.83 43.51
CA LEU A 160 -19.66 48.06 44.70
C LEU A 160 -19.37 46.54 44.55
N GLY A 161 -18.40 45.92 45.21
CA GLY A 161 -17.76 46.24 46.47
C GLY A 161 -18.60 45.70 47.63
N ASN A 162 -18.37 44.43 47.98
CA ASN A 162 -18.27 43.86 49.33
C ASN A 162 -17.74 42.43 49.24
#